data_AF-A0A369VW80-F1
#
_entry.id   AF-A0A369VW80-F1
#
_cell.length_a   1.000
_cell.length_b   1.000
_cell.length_c   1.000
_cell.angle_alpha   90.00
_cell.angle_beta   90.00
_cell.angle_gamma   90.00
#
_symmetry.space_group_name_H-M   'P 1'
#
loop_
_entity.id
_entity.type
_entity.pdbx_description
1 polymer ?
#
loop_
_entity_poly.entity_id
_entity_poly.type
_entity_poly.pdbx_seq_one_letter_code
_entity_poly.pdbx_strand_id
1 'polypeptide(L)' 'MADDTATQTRRREMATEHLLFRTIEYVEARHPGLLDQLDASLEHLGDPATDDTKDDEAVRTIARRMIAGARAAG' A
#
# COMPACT_ATOMS: atom_id res chain seq x y z
N MET A 1 4.46 -24.19 14.47
CA MET A 1 3.21 -24.03 13.69
C MET A 1 2.79 -22.57 13.57
N ALA A 2 2.61 -21.81 14.67
CA ALA A 2 2.35 -20.36 14.58
C ALA A 2 3.48 -19.56 13.87
N ASP A 3 4.73 -19.97 14.08
CA ASP A 3 5.91 -19.35 13.46
C ASP A 3 5.97 -19.53 11.93
N ASP A 4 5.38 -20.62 11.43
CA ASP A 4 5.29 -20.89 9.99
C ASP A 4 4.20 -20.03 9.33
N THR A 5 3.05 -19.84 9.99
CA THR A 5 2.00 -18.93 9.52
C THR A 5 2.47 -17.47 9.51
N ALA A 6 3.09 -16.99 10.60
CA ALA A 6 3.61 -15.63 10.66
C ALA A 6 4.70 -15.39 9.59
N THR A 7 5.59 -16.36 9.41
CA THR A 7 6.63 -16.31 8.36
C THR A 7 6.01 -16.29 6.96
N GLN A 8 4.98 -17.11 6.71
CA GLN A 8 4.33 -17.19 5.41
C GLN A 8 3.50 -15.94 5.10
N THR A 9 2.86 -15.32 6.10
CA THR A 9 2.18 -14.04 5.98
C THR A 9 3.16 -12.95 5.57
N ARG A 10 4.27 -12.79 6.29
CA ARG A 10 5.32 -11.82 5.94
C ARG A 10 5.86 -12.03 4.52
N ARG A 11 6.10 -13.28 4.11
CA ARG A 11 6.56 -13.60 2.74
C ARG A 11 5.54 -13.21 1.68
N ARG A 12 4.25 -13.43 1.94
CA ARG A 12 3.17 -13.01 1.03
C ARG A 12 3.05 -11.51 0.96
N GLU A 13 3.12 -10.81 2.10
CA GLU A 13 3.13 -9.35 2.16
C GLU A 13 4.27 -8.78 1.31
N MET A 14 5.52 -9.23 1.53
CA MET A 14 6.67 -8.79 0.74
C MET A 14 6.51 -9.07 -0.76
N ALA A 15 5.97 -10.23 -1.13
CA ALA A 15 5.76 -10.58 -2.54
C ALA A 15 4.67 -9.71 -3.19
N THR A 16 3.55 -9.49 -2.50
CA THR A 16 2.46 -8.64 -2.98
C THR A 16 2.89 -7.19 -3.09
N GLU A 17 3.57 -6.66 -2.08
CA GLU A 17 4.11 -5.30 -2.11
C GLU A 17 5.07 -5.10 -3.28
N HIS A 18 6.03 -6.02 -3.46
CA HIS A 18 6.98 -5.93 -4.57
C HIS A 18 6.27 -5.89 -5.93
N LEU A 19 5.35 -6.83 -6.18
CA LEU A 19 4.64 -6.89 -7.46
C LEU A 19 3.77 -5.66 -7.68
N LEU A 20 3.02 -5.21 -6.67
CA LEU A 20 2.20 -4.01 -6.74
C LEU A 20 3.05 -2.77 -7.08
N PHE A 21 4.20 -2.62 -6.42
CA PHE A 21 5.08 -1.49 -6.62
C PHE A 21 5.65 -1.46 -8.05
N ARG A 22 6.12 -2.61 -8.55
CA ARG A 22 6.58 -2.74 -9.94
C ARG A 22 5.47 -2.46 -10.95
N THR A 23 4.23 -2.84 -10.64
CA THR A 23 3.07 -2.51 -11.48
C THR A 23 2.78 -1.01 -11.47
N ILE A 24 2.78 -0.36 -10.31
CA ILE A 24 2.56 1.10 -10.20
C ILE A 24 3.63 1.86 -11.00
N GLU A 25 4.92 1.53 -10.81
CA GLU A 25 6.01 2.13 -11.59
C GLU A 25 5.83 1.92 -13.10
N TYR A 26 5.49 0.70 -13.52
CA TYR A 26 5.29 0.38 -14.93
C TYR A 26 4.17 1.21 -15.57
N VAL A 27 3.07 1.40 -14.84
CA VAL A 27 1.92 2.18 -15.30
C VAL A 27 2.24 3.67 -15.27
N GLU A 28 2.78 4.21 -14.19
CA GLU A 28 3.16 5.63 -14.09
C GLU A 28 4.12 6.03 -15.23
N ALA A 29 5.11 5.19 -15.54
CA ALA A 29 6.05 5.44 -16.63
C ALA A 29 5.40 5.48 -18.03
N ARG A 30 4.22 4.88 -18.22
CA ARG A 30 3.50 4.82 -19.50
C ARG A 30 2.28 5.74 -19.56
N HIS A 31 1.68 5.98 -18.41
CA HIS A 31 0.48 6.77 -18.18
C HIS A 31 0.71 7.62 -16.92
N PRO A 32 1.45 8.74 -17.05
CA PRO A 32 1.77 9.59 -15.90
C PRO A 32 0.52 10.14 -15.22
N GLY A 33 0.60 10.33 -13.90
CA GLY A 33 -0.47 10.86 -13.06
C GLY A 33 -1.24 9.80 -12.26
N LEU A 34 -0.87 8.52 -12.37
CA LEU A 34 -1.43 7.47 -11.52
C LEU A 34 -1.12 7.76 -10.03
N LEU A 35 0.11 8.17 -9.72
CA LEU A 35 0.52 8.43 -8.34
C LEU A 35 -0.28 9.59 -7.71
N ASP A 36 -0.61 10.62 -8.48
CA ASP A 36 -1.44 11.74 -8.01
C ASP A 36 -2.90 11.31 -7.81
N GLN A 37 -3.43 10.47 -8.72
CA GLN A 37 -4.76 9.90 -8.57
C GLN A 37 -4.87 8.99 -7.34
N LEU A 38 -3.83 8.18 -7.06
CA LEU A 38 -3.77 7.37 -5.84
C LEU A 38 -3.72 8.24 -4.59
N ASP A 39 -2.94 9.32 -4.59
CA ASP A 39 -2.82 10.26 -3.46
C ASP A 39 -4.16 10.96 -3.17
N ALA A 40 -4.86 11.41 -4.22
CA ALA A 40 -6.20 11.98 -4.09
C ALA A 40 -7.23 10.97 -3.55
N SER A 41 -7.10 9.68 -3.91
CA SER A 41 -8.04 8.64 -3.45
C SER A 41 -7.99 8.40 -1.93
N LEU A 42 -6.92 8.82 -1.24
CA LEU A 42 -6.73 8.56 0.19
C LEU A 42 -7.79 9.24 1.07
N GLU A 43 -8.44 10.30 0.59
CA GLU A 43 -9.56 10.93 1.27
C GLU A 43 -10.74 9.97 1.50
N HIS A 44 -10.87 8.96 0.65
CA HIS A 44 -11.90 7.93 0.70
C HIS A 44 -11.44 6.62 1.36
N LEU A 45 -10.18 6.53 1.77
CA LEU A 45 -9.61 5.36 2.43
C LEU A 45 -9.90 5.40 3.94
N GLY A 46 -10.25 4.26 4.52
CA GLY A 46 -10.45 4.08 5.95
C GLY A 46 -10.28 2.64 6.38
N ASP A 47 -10.19 2.42 7.68
CA ASP A 47 -10.14 1.12 8.33
C ASP A 47 -11.56 0.56 8.49
N PRO A 48 -11.89 -0.60 7.89
CA PRO A 48 -13.21 -1.20 7.99
C PRO A 48 -13.51 -1.80 9.38
N ALA A 49 -12.56 -1.83 10.32
CA ALA A 49 -12.79 -2.30 11.67
C ALA A 49 -13.94 -1.54 12.34
N THR A 50 -14.75 -2.26 13.12
CA THR A 50 -15.92 -1.74 13.84
C THR A 50 -15.77 -1.78 15.35
N ASP A 51 -14.60 -2.20 15.84
CA ASP A 51 -14.24 -2.25 17.25
C ASP A 51 -13.24 -1.12 17.61
N ASP A 52 -12.75 -1.16 18.85
CA ASP A 52 -11.84 -0.14 19.39
C ASP A 52 -10.47 -0.08 18.68
N THR A 53 -10.21 -0.98 17.72
CA THR A 53 -8.96 -0.97 16.92
C THR A 53 -9.05 -0.13 15.66
N LYS A 54 -10.24 0.38 15.29
CA LYS A 54 -10.45 1.19 14.09
C LYS A 54 -9.53 2.42 14.07
N ASP A 55 -8.69 2.51 13.03
CA ASP A 55 -7.81 3.68 12.81
C ASP A 55 -7.67 4.03 11.32
N ASP A 56 -8.57 4.88 10.81
CA ASP A 56 -8.56 5.35 9.42
C ASP A 56 -7.25 6.07 9.06
N GLU A 57 -6.65 6.81 10.00
CA GLU A 57 -5.47 7.62 9.74
C GLU A 57 -4.18 6.80 9.75
N ALA A 58 -4.11 5.74 10.54
CA ALA A 58 -3.03 4.75 10.44
C ALA A 58 -3.00 4.12 9.05
N VAL A 59 -4.15 3.70 8.52
CA VAL A 59 -4.27 3.14 7.16
C VAL A 59 -3.82 4.15 6.11
N ARG A 60 -4.30 5.40 6.20
CA ARG A 60 -3.88 6.48 5.28
C ARG A 60 -2.38 6.78 5.36
N THR A 61 -1.81 6.76 6.56
CA THR A 61 -0.39 7.00 6.78
C THR A 61 0.48 5.93 6.10
N ILE A 62 0.07 4.67 6.19
CA ILE A 62 0.74 3.57 5.48
C ILE A 62 0.66 3.80 3.97
N ALA A 63 -0.53 4.12 3.44
CA ALA A 63 -0.72 4.37 2.02
C ALA A 63 0.13 5.55 1.50
N ARG A 64 0.17 6.68 2.22
CA ARG A 64 1.03 7.83 1.86
C ARG A 64 2.51 7.44 1.80
N ARG A 65 2.99 6.58 2.70
CA ARG A 65 4.38 6.08 2.66
C ARG A 65 4.65 5.21 1.44
N MET A 66 3.71 4.37 1.04
CA MET A 66 3.84 3.57 -0.18
C MET A 66 3.92 4.45 -1.43
N ILE A 67 3.06 5.47 -1.54
CA ILE A 67 3.07 6.44 -2.65
C ILE A 67 4.40 7.23 -2.67
N ALA A 68 4.85 7.71 -1.50
CA ALA A 68 6.13 8.41 -1.39
C ALA A 68 7.31 7.52 -1.82
N GLY A 69 7.29 6.24 -1.45
CA GLY A 69 8.26 5.27 -1.94
C GLY A 69 8.24 5.14 -3.46
N ALA A 70 7.06 5.00 -4.06
CA ALA A 70 6.90 4.83 -5.51
C ALA A 70 7.40 6.07 -6.29
N ARG A 71 7.16 7.26 -5.76
CA ARG A 71 7.70 8.51 -6.31
C ARG A 71 9.23 8.60 -6.26
N ALA A 72 9.87 7.98 -5.26
CA ALA A 72 11.32 8.03 -5.08
C ALA A 72 12.08 6.97 -5.91
N ALA A 73 11.39 5.95 -6.41
CA ALA A 73 11.98 4.84 -7.16
C ALA A 73 11.94 5.03 -8.69
N GLY A 74 11.07 5.92 -9.19
CA GLY A 74 11.03 6.37 -10.59
C GLY A 74 12.08 7.42 -10.90
#